data_AF-A0AAN0M2P0-F1
#
_entry.id   AF-A0AAN0M2P0-F1
#
_cell.length_a   1.000
_cell.length_b   1.000
_cell.length_c   1.000
_cell.angle_alpha   90.00
_cell.angle_beta   90.00
_cell.angle_gamma   90.00
#
_symmetry.space_group_name_H-M   'P 1'
#
loop_
_entity.id
_entity.type
_entity.pdbx_description
1 polymer ?
#
loop_
_entity_poly.entity_id
_entity_poly.type
_entity_poly.pdbx_seq_one_letter_code
_entity_poly.pdbx_strand_id
1 'polypeptide(L)'
;MELTYDELLKTVSLPDSVKNYDLIRIDMGWMTRVGAQIFKKLDNLKIDTLQARVPRYIPDDYTHIDGIMYTVPLDASVQVLYYRKDLFEDAIIKRSFYEMHKRNLTVPTTYEEYDEIGEFFTREFNNKSKTHYGTSLVYGSNIVTKK
;
A
#
# COMPACT_ATOMS: atom_id res chain seq x y z
N MET A 1 12.21 5.28 -20.03
CA MET A 1 11.90 3.84 -20.05
C MET A 1 11.35 3.52 -18.68
N GLU A 2 10.06 3.20 -18.60
CA GLU A 2 9.43 2.79 -17.35
C GLU A 2 9.88 1.35 -17.03
N LEU A 3 10.30 1.10 -15.80
CA LEU A 3 10.67 -0.22 -15.32
C LEU A 3 9.52 -0.74 -14.45
N THR A 4 9.16 -2.01 -14.60
CA THR A 4 8.26 -2.67 -13.66
C THR A 4 8.88 -2.78 -12.27
N TYR A 5 8.07 -3.04 -11.25
CA TYR A 5 8.54 -3.21 -9.87
C TYR A 5 9.62 -4.30 -9.75
N ASP A 6 9.44 -5.43 -10.44
CA ASP A 6 10.41 -6.52 -10.43
C ASP A 6 11.69 -6.19 -11.20
N GLU A 7 11.60 -5.44 -12.30
CA GLU A 7 12.77 -4.98 -13.05
C GLU A 7 13.59 -3.95 -12.27
N LEU A 8 12.91 -3.08 -11.51
CA LEU A 8 13.55 -2.16 -10.57
C LEU A 8 14.30 -2.94 -9.49
N LEU A 9 13.67 -3.95 -8.88
CA LEU A 9 14.32 -4.80 -7.89
C LEU A 9 15.55 -5.49 -8.47
N LYS A 10 15.45 -6.10 -9.65
CA LYS A 10 16.58 -6.75 -10.33
C LYS A 10 17.71 -5.77 -10.61
N THR A 11 17.38 -4.57 -11.07
CA THR A 11 18.38 -3.52 -11.35
C THR A 11 19.11 -3.17 -10.06
N VAL A 12 18.37 -2.77 -9.03
CA VAL A 12 18.92 -2.32 -7.73
C VAL A 12 19.69 -3.44 -7.01
N SER A 13 19.36 -4.70 -7.25
CA SER A 13 20.08 -5.86 -6.72
C SER A 13 21.47 -6.07 -7.35
N LEU A 14 21.78 -5.43 -8.47
CA LEU A 14 23.11 -5.47 -9.08
C LEU A 14 23.95 -4.34 -8.47
N PRO A 15 24.96 -4.63 -7.63
CA PRO A 15 25.70 -3.59 -6.90
C PRO A 15 26.32 -2.54 -7.82
N ASP A 16 26.78 -2.93 -9.01
CA ASP A 16 27.35 -2.01 -10.00
C ASP A 16 26.35 -0.96 -10.51
N SER A 17 25.06 -1.27 -10.53
CA SER A 17 24.01 -0.36 -11.02
C SER A 17 23.80 0.84 -10.10
N VAL A 18 24.14 0.69 -8.82
CA VAL A 18 23.87 1.68 -7.77
C VAL A 18 25.13 2.40 -7.28
N LYS A 19 26.32 1.98 -7.72
CA LYS A 19 27.63 2.53 -7.28
C LYS A 19 27.81 4.04 -7.50
N ASN A 20 27.11 4.62 -8.46
CA ASN A 20 27.24 6.03 -8.84
C ASN A 20 26.20 6.94 -8.15
N TYR A 21 25.45 6.42 -7.17
CA TYR A 21 24.44 7.19 -6.45
C TYR A 21 24.83 7.35 -4.98
N ASP A 22 24.70 8.56 -4.47
CA ASP A 22 24.93 8.87 -3.05
C ASP A 22 23.73 8.48 -2.17
N LEU A 23 22.52 8.61 -2.71
CA LEU A 23 21.25 8.31 -2.04
C LEU A 23 20.34 7.52 -2.96
N ILE A 24 19.78 6.43 -2.43
CA ILE A 24 18.87 5.54 -3.15
C ILE A 24 17.61 5.40 -2.31
N ARG A 25 16.47 5.68 -2.92
CA ARG A 25 15.16 5.37 -2.36
C ARG A 25 14.82 3.93 -2.70
N ILE A 26 14.39 3.16 -1.71
CA ILE A 26 13.97 1.77 -1.88
C ILE A 26 12.59 1.55 -1.26
N ASP A 27 11.85 0.60 -1.81
CA ASP A 27 10.63 0.10 -1.20
C ASP A 27 10.95 -0.70 0.08
N MET A 28 10.19 -0.46 1.14
CA MET A 28 10.42 -1.08 2.45
C MET A 28 10.29 -2.61 2.38
N GLY A 29 9.45 -3.16 1.48
CA GLY A 29 9.28 -4.60 1.29
C GLY A 29 10.53 -5.31 0.79
N TRP A 30 11.53 -4.57 0.30
CA TRP A 30 12.79 -5.13 -0.20
C TRP A 30 13.94 -5.04 0.81
N MET A 31 13.76 -4.32 1.91
CA MET A 31 14.83 -4.03 2.88
C MET A 31 15.51 -5.30 3.39
N THR A 32 14.72 -6.27 3.88
CA THR A 32 15.24 -7.54 4.40
C THR A 32 15.93 -8.41 3.33
N ARG A 33 15.59 -8.24 2.05
CA ARG A 33 16.11 -9.05 0.95
C ARG A 33 17.42 -8.50 0.38
N VAL A 34 17.51 -7.19 0.16
CA VAL A 34 18.63 -6.57 -0.58
C VAL A 34 19.30 -5.41 0.15
N GLY A 35 18.71 -4.90 1.24
CA GLY A 35 19.17 -3.67 1.88
C GLY A 35 20.63 -3.73 2.33
N ALA A 36 21.05 -4.83 2.96
CA ALA A 36 22.43 -5.01 3.43
C ALA A 36 23.47 -5.14 2.29
N GLN A 37 23.04 -5.47 1.07
CA GLN A 37 23.93 -5.58 -0.10
C GLN A 37 24.15 -4.23 -0.79
N ILE A 38 23.21 -3.29 -0.62
CA ILE A 38 23.17 -2.01 -1.31
C ILE A 38 23.60 -0.86 -0.39
N PHE A 39 23.13 -0.87 0.85
CA PHE A 39 23.30 0.24 1.78
C PHE A 39 24.44 0.01 2.75
N LYS A 40 25.07 1.12 3.13
CA LYS A 40 26.00 1.14 4.26
C LYS A 40 25.21 1.22 5.56
N LYS A 41 25.76 0.63 6.61
CA LYS A 41 25.24 0.79 7.98
C LYS A 41 25.29 2.27 8.37
N LEU A 42 24.24 2.73 9.06
CA LEU A 42 24.13 4.12 9.53
C LEU A 42 24.55 4.29 11.00
N ASP A 43 25.02 3.22 11.64
CA ASP A 43 25.48 3.14 13.04
C ASP A 43 26.52 4.21 13.44
N ASN A 44 27.32 4.67 12.48
CA ASN A 44 28.37 5.67 12.71
C ASN A 44 27.93 7.12 12.44
N LEU A 45 26.66 7.35 12.10
CA LEU A 45 26.11 8.68 11.81
C LEU A 45 25.32 9.21 13.00
N LYS A 46 25.50 10.50 13.31
CA LYS A 46 24.72 11.20 14.34
C LYS A 46 23.34 11.57 13.78
N ILE A 47 22.44 10.59 13.74
CA ILE A 47 21.07 10.73 13.21
C ILE A 47 20.00 10.63 14.30
N ASP A 48 20.38 10.72 15.58
CA ASP A 48 19.48 10.57 16.73
C ASP A 48 18.27 11.52 16.65
N THR A 49 18.50 12.76 16.18
CA THR A 49 17.45 13.77 16.01
C THR A 49 16.46 13.42 14.90
N LEU A 50 16.89 12.69 13.88
CA LEU A 50 16.03 12.19 12.81
C LEU A 50 15.25 10.97 13.29
N GLN A 51 15.90 10.02 13.96
CA GLN A 51 15.26 8.85 14.54
C GLN A 51 14.16 9.24 15.52
N ALA A 52 14.40 10.24 16.38
CA ALA A 52 13.41 10.74 17.33
C ALA A 52 12.16 11.34 16.66
N ARG A 53 12.22 11.68 15.36
CA ARG A 53 11.09 12.20 14.57
C ARG A 53 10.33 11.12 13.82
N VAL A 54 10.87 9.90 13.75
CA VAL A 54 10.19 8.78 13.10
C VAL A 54 8.99 8.36 13.96
N PRO A 55 7.76 8.30 13.41
CA PRO A 55 6.61 7.84 14.16
C PRO A 55 6.80 6.40 14.64
N ARG A 56 6.50 6.14 15.92
CA ARG A 56 6.69 4.83 16.56
C ARG A 56 5.86 3.68 15.98
N TYR A 57 4.85 3.98 15.16
CA TYR A 57 4.03 2.97 14.50
C TYR A 57 4.70 2.43 13.22
N ILE A 58 5.78 3.05 12.74
CA ILE A 58 6.54 2.53 11.60
C ILE A 58 7.37 1.33 12.10
N PRO A 59 7.22 0.12 11.51
CA PRO A 59 7.97 -1.05 11.92
C PRO A 59 9.48 -0.85 11.75
N ASP A 60 10.27 -1.34 12.71
CA ASP A 60 11.73 -1.25 12.64
C ASP A 60 12.29 -1.94 11.39
N ASP A 61 11.68 -3.03 10.93
CA ASP A 61 12.06 -3.77 9.71
C ASP A 61 12.05 -2.91 8.43
N TYR A 62 11.42 -1.74 8.44
CA TYR A 62 11.45 -0.81 7.31
C TYR A 62 12.77 -0.05 7.22
N THR A 63 13.58 -0.07 8.28
CA THR A 63 14.84 0.66 8.41
C THR A 63 16.00 -0.21 8.90
N HIS A 64 15.70 -1.31 9.58
CA HIS A 64 16.65 -2.22 10.21
C HIS A 64 16.68 -3.58 9.53
N ILE A 65 17.85 -4.21 9.55
CA ILE A 65 18.07 -5.61 9.20
C ILE A 65 18.89 -6.21 10.35
N ASP A 66 18.38 -7.26 10.99
CA ASP A 66 18.99 -7.89 12.17
C ASP A 66 19.36 -6.88 13.27
N GLY A 67 18.50 -5.89 13.49
CA GLY A 67 18.70 -4.82 14.49
C GLY A 67 19.68 -3.73 14.10
N ILE A 68 20.25 -3.76 12.89
CA ILE A 68 21.18 -2.74 12.39
C ILE A 68 20.45 -1.81 11.42
N MET A 69 20.57 -0.50 11.63
CA MET A 69 19.93 0.49 10.76
C MET A 69 20.70 0.72 9.46
N TYR A 70 19.99 0.64 8.34
CA TYR A 70 20.52 0.85 6.98
C TYR A 70 19.90 2.03 6.24
N THR A 71 18.65 2.40 6.57
CA THR A 71 17.91 3.46 5.89
C THR A 71 17.14 4.34 6.88
N VAL A 72 16.66 5.49 6.40
CA VAL A 72 15.75 6.36 7.14
C VAL A 72 14.42 6.47 6.39
N PRO A 73 13.26 6.54 7.09
CA PRO A 73 11.98 6.69 6.42
C PRO A 73 11.87 8.05 5.71
N LEU A 74 11.35 8.05 4.48
CA LEU A 74 11.16 9.27 3.68
C LEU A 74 9.69 9.68 3.63
N ASP A 75 8.84 8.81 3.06
CA ASP A 75 7.41 8.96 2.94
C ASP A 75 6.70 7.70 3.46
N ALA A 76 5.65 7.89 4.27
CA ALA A 76 4.77 6.82 4.70
C ALA A 76 3.46 6.93 3.91
N SER A 77 3.05 5.83 3.29
CA SER A 77 1.78 5.72 2.58
C SER A 77 0.81 4.86 3.39
N VAL A 78 -0.46 5.26 3.42
CA VAL A 78 -1.55 4.48 4.01
C VAL A 78 -2.52 4.07 2.92
N GLN A 79 -3.05 2.85 3.04
CA GLN A 79 -4.14 2.41 2.17
C GLN A 79 -5.45 3.04 2.65
N VAL A 80 -6.21 3.61 1.73
CA VAL A 80 -7.48 4.29 2.01
C VAL A 80 -8.60 3.61 1.22
N LEU A 81 -9.70 3.30 1.90
CA LEU A 81 -10.92 2.84 1.25
C LEU A 81 -11.76 4.03 0.78
N TYR A 82 -11.86 4.20 -0.54
CA TYR A 82 -12.80 5.13 -1.15
C TYR A 82 -14.10 4.41 -1.51
N TYR A 83 -15.24 5.08 -1.32
CA TYR A 83 -16.55 4.53 -1.66
C TYR A 83 -17.44 5.60 -2.30
N ARG A 84 -18.43 5.13 -3.07
CA ARG A 84 -19.42 5.99 -3.75
C ARG A 84 -20.55 6.36 -2.81
N LYS A 85 -20.42 7.50 -2.14
CA LYS A 85 -21.42 8.01 -1.19
C LYS A 85 -22.83 8.06 -1.76
N ASP A 86 -22.98 8.44 -3.03
CA ASP A 86 -24.28 8.48 -3.71
C ASP A 86 -24.96 7.10 -3.80
N LEU A 87 -24.19 6.02 -3.96
CA LEU A 87 -24.74 4.66 -3.94
C LEU A 87 -25.13 4.23 -2.52
N PHE A 88 -24.30 4.58 -1.53
CA PHE A 88 -24.57 4.24 -0.12
C PHE A 88 -25.73 5.04 0.47
N GLU A 89 -26.03 6.23 -0.06
CA GLU A 89 -27.13 7.09 0.40
C GLU A 89 -28.44 6.91 -0.39
N ASP A 90 -28.42 6.19 -1.52
CA ASP A 90 -29.61 5.94 -2.33
C ASP A 90 -30.64 5.07 -1.58
N ALA A 91 -31.86 5.60 -1.40
CA ALA A 91 -32.91 4.95 -0.64
C ALA A 91 -33.36 3.60 -1.22
N ILE A 92 -33.32 3.44 -2.55
CA ILE A 92 -33.68 2.19 -3.23
C ILE A 92 -32.61 1.14 -2.97
N ILE A 93 -31.33 1.53 -3.03
CA ILE A 93 -30.20 0.65 -2.76
C ILE A 93 -30.22 0.21 -1.30
N LYS A 94 -30.35 1.13 -0.35
CA LYS A 94 -30.46 0.82 1.09
C LYS A 94 -31.58 -0.18 1.37
N ARG A 95 -32.75 0.05 0.79
CA ARG A 95 -33.91 -0.85 0.94
C ARG A 95 -33.63 -2.22 0.35
N SER A 96 -33.07 -2.29 -0.86
CA SER A 96 -32.74 -3.56 -1.50
C SER A 96 -31.69 -4.34 -0.69
N PHE A 97 -30.71 -3.66 -0.12
CA PHE A 97 -29.70 -4.27 0.74
C PHE A 97 -30.34 -4.85 2.01
N TYR A 98 -31.19 -4.07 2.69
CA TYR A 98 -31.91 -4.51 3.88
C TYR A 98 -32.82 -5.72 3.60
N GLU A 99 -33.51 -5.74 2.45
CA GLU A 99 -34.36 -6.86 2.07
C GLU A 99 -33.58 -8.17 1.92
N MET A 100 -32.33 -8.12 1.43
CA MET A 100 -31.45 -9.27 1.21
C MET A 100 -30.69 -9.70 2.47
N HIS A 101 -30.08 -8.75 3.17
CA HIS A 101 -29.14 -9.02 4.28
C HIS A 101 -29.74 -8.77 5.68
N LYS A 102 -30.97 -8.24 5.75
CA LYS A 102 -31.69 -7.92 7.00
C LYS A 102 -30.93 -6.97 7.94
N ARG A 103 -30.07 -6.12 7.38
CA ARG A 103 -29.31 -5.08 8.08
C ARG A 103 -29.18 -3.82 7.21
N ASN A 104 -28.86 -2.70 7.84
CA ASN A 104 -28.64 -1.44 7.11
C ASN A 104 -27.34 -1.50 6.31
N LEU A 105 -27.34 -0.90 5.11
CA LEU A 105 -26.12 -0.67 4.34
C LEU A 105 -25.30 0.45 5.00
N THR A 106 -24.10 0.12 5.45
CA THR A 106 -23.13 1.02 6.08
C THR A 106 -21.77 0.83 5.44
N VAL A 107 -20.88 1.83 5.56
CA VAL A 107 -19.48 1.67 5.16
C VAL A 107 -18.89 0.48 5.94
N PRO A 108 -18.22 -0.47 5.27
CA PRO A 108 -17.71 -1.67 5.93
C PRO A 108 -16.64 -1.31 6.95
N THR A 109 -16.69 -1.98 8.10
CA THR A 109 -15.71 -1.86 9.18
C THR A 109 -14.92 -3.15 9.38
N THR A 110 -15.34 -4.23 8.72
CA THR A 110 -14.68 -5.54 8.69
C THR A 110 -14.48 -6.00 7.24
N TYR A 111 -13.60 -6.98 7.03
CA TYR A 111 -13.37 -7.56 5.70
C TYR A 111 -14.59 -8.36 5.23
N GLU A 112 -15.26 -9.05 6.14
CA GLU A 112 -16.48 -9.81 5.85
C GLU A 112 -17.61 -8.89 5.39
N GLU A 113 -17.78 -7.72 6.02
CA GLU A 113 -18.73 -6.70 5.56
C GLU A 113 -18.34 -6.14 4.20
N TYR A 114 -17.03 -5.93 3.97
CA TYR A 114 -16.52 -5.43 2.70
C TYR A 114 -16.82 -6.41 1.55
N ASP A 115 -16.59 -7.71 1.76
CA ASP A 115 -16.85 -8.75 0.78
C ASP A 115 -18.34 -8.88 0.48
N GLU A 116 -19.20 -8.92 1.52
CA GLU A 116 -20.66 -8.98 1.35
C GLU A 116 -21.20 -7.78 0.56
N ILE A 117 -20.73 -6.57 0.90
CA ILE A 117 -21.12 -5.34 0.20
C ILE A 117 -20.56 -5.35 -1.24
N GLY A 118 -19.34 -5.84 -1.43
CA GLY A 118 -18.73 -6.03 -2.75
C GLY A 118 -19.55 -6.97 -3.63
N GLU A 119 -20.02 -8.09 -3.10
CA GLU A 119 -20.92 -9.01 -3.80
C GLU A 119 -22.26 -8.35 -4.14
N PHE A 120 -22.88 -7.66 -3.17
CA PHE A 120 -24.13 -6.95 -3.38
C PHE A 120 -24.05 -5.91 -4.51
N PHE A 121 -22.91 -5.21 -4.64
CA PHE A 121 -22.68 -4.24 -5.72
C PHE A 121 -22.11 -4.89 -7.00
N THR A 122 -21.95 -6.21 -7.08
CA THR A 122 -21.45 -6.89 -8.28
C THR A 122 -22.62 -7.52 -9.06
N ARG A 123 -22.69 -7.24 -10.37
CA ARG A 123 -23.83 -7.68 -11.20
C ARG A 123 -23.96 -9.19 -11.35
N GLU A 124 -22.85 -9.90 -11.23
CA GLU A 124 -22.82 -11.37 -11.29
C GLU A 124 -23.61 -11.99 -10.14
N PHE A 125 -23.52 -11.43 -8.93
CA PHE A 125 -24.22 -11.92 -7.73
C PHE A 125 -25.56 -11.21 -7.50
N ASN A 126 -25.68 -9.96 -7.98
CA ASN A 126 -26.90 -9.16 -7.90
C ASN A 126 -27.21 -8.52 -9.24
N ASN A 127 -28.09 -9.14 -10.03
CA ASN A 127 -28.48 -8.65 -11.36
C ASN A 127 -29.12 -7.24 -11.37
N LYS A 128 -29.59 -6.75 -10.22
CA LYS A 128 -30.12 -5.38 -10.04
C LYS A 128 -29.04 -4.35 -9.66
N SER A 129 -27.79 -4.78 -9.49
CA SER A 129 -26.71 -3.87 -9.13
C SER A 129 -26.48 -2.80 -10.20
N LYS A 130 -26.34 -1.55 -9.74
CA LYS A 130 -26.02 -0.40 -10.60
C LYS A 130 -24.59 -0.48 -11.16
N THR A 131 -23.68 -1.19 -10.49
CA THR A 131 -22.27 -1.33 -10.86
C THR A 131 -21.98 -2.70 -11.44
N HIS A 132 -21.02 -2.81 -12.36
CA HIS A 132 -20.59 -4.11 -12.88
C HIS A 132 -19.86 -4.92 -11.81
N TYR A 133 -18.95 -4.27 -11.08
CA TYR A 133 -18.18 -4.81 -9.97
C TYR A 133 -18.39 -3.93 -8.74
N GLY A 134 -18.52 -4.54 -7.57
CA GLY A 134 -18.71 -3.84 -6.30
C GLY A 134 -17.42 -3.36 -5.65
N THR A 135 -16.28 -3.83 -6.15
CA THR A 135 -14.95 -3.34 -5.77
C THR A 135 -14.09 -3.08 -7.00
N SER A 136 -13.15 -2.16 -6.87
CA SER A 136 -12.06 -1.93 -7.80
C SER A 136 -10.80 -1.65 -7.01
N LEU A 137 -9.69 -2.27 -7.42
CA LEU A 137 -8.37 -2.07 -6.87
C LEU A 137 -7.49 -1.47 -7.96
N VAL A 138 -6.70 -0.46 -7.61
CA VAL A 138 -5.68 0.06 -8.51
C VAL A 138 -4.53 -0.93 -8.52
N TYR A 139 -4.39 -1.67 -9.61
CA TYR A 139 -3.24 -2.54 -9.88
C TYR A 139 -2.31 -1.87 -10.91
N GLY A 140 -1.06 -1.61 -10.53
CA GLY A 140 0.00 -1.00 -11.38
C GLY A 140 0.03 0.54 -11.32
N SER A 141 1.16 1.26 -11.37
CA SER A 141 2.59 0.95 -11.53
C SER A 141 3.34 1.86 -10.56
N ASN A 142 4.44 1.42 -9.94
CA ASN A 142 5.31 2.35 -9.23
C ASN A 142 5.96 3.31 -10.23
N ILE A 143 5.51 4.57 -10.27
CA ILE A 143 6.13 5.60 -11.10
C ILE A 143 7.46 5.96 -10.46
N VAL A 144 8.55 5.38 -10.96
CA VAL A 144 9.90 5.83 -10.62
C VAL A 144 10.29 6.94 -11.60
N THR A 145 10.15 8.18 -11.17
CA THR A 145 10.72 9.32 -11.90
C THR A 145 12.21 9.38 -11.59
N LYS A 146 13.08 9.12 -12.58
CA LYS A 146 14.47 9.58 -12.50
C LYS A 146 14.44 11.11 -12.52
N LYS A 147 14.86 11.72 -11.42
CA LYS A 147 15.17 13.15 -11.40
C LYS A 147 16.62 13.35 -11.81
#